data_AF-A0A954P7R8-F1
#
_entry.id   AF-A0A954P7R8-F1
#
_cell.length_a   1.000
_cell.length_b   1.000
_cell.length_c   1.000
_cell.angle_alpha   90.00
_cell.angle_beta   90.00
_cell.angle_gamma   90.00
#
_symmetry.space_group_name_H-M   'P 1'
#
loop_
_entity.id
_entity.type
_entity.pdbx_description
1 polymer ?
#
loop_
_entity_poly.entity_id
_entity_poly.type
_entity_poly.pdbx_seq_one_letter_code
_entity_poly.pdbx_strand_id
1 'polypeptide(L)'
;MRCASLLQALSRFAVSAWVGAAALFVVTGVREVTSDEIPPVIRNTLTTLRFPAYYAFGFTLVAGTLVLLTLAVASVPADRRRQTGQTARSLFTSTLLLLALVLMGFDYVMIYGPLEAMMTAREVAIPSSFHHLHQWSKWINAASISLCLLAALRLCLPQPMFESASSSDPKADADAGG
;
A
#
# COMPACT_ATOMS: atom_id res chain seq x y z
N MET A 1 22.71 -3.52 -11.90
CA MET A 1 21.66 -4.56 -11.76
C MET A 1 21.33 -4.89 -10.31
N ARG A 2 22.31 -5.15 -9.42
CA ARG A 2 22.05 -5.48 -7.99
C ARG A 2 21.25 -4.42 -7.22
N CYS A 3 21.47 -3.14 -7.49
CA CYS A 3 20.75 -2.03 -6.83
C CYS A 3 19.24 -2.02 -7.15
N ALA A 4 18.85 -2.15 -8.43
CA ALA A 4 17.44 -2.17 -8.82
C ALA A 4 16.66 -3.33 -8.19
N SER A 5 17.28 -4.51 -8.11
CA SER A 5 16.68 -5.69 -7.47
C SER A 5 16.48 -5.49 -5.97
N LEU A 6 17.45 -4.89 -5.27
CA LEU A 6 17.32 -4.56 -3.85
C LEU A 6 16.20 -3.54 -3.61
N LEU A 7 16.18 -2.44 -4.37
CA LEU A 7 15.15 -1.40 -4.25
C LEU A 7 13.74 -1.97 -4.49
N GLN A 8 13.60 -2.88 -5.45
CA GLN A 8 12.33 -3.54 -5.73
C GLN A 8 11.94 -4.57 -4.65
N ALA A 9 12.91 -5.24 -4.02
CA ALA A 9 12.64 -6.09 -2.87
C ALA A 9 12.17 -5.26 -1.66
N LEU A 10 12.82 -4.13 -1.41
CA LEU A 10 12.42 -3.19 -0.35
C LEU A 10 11.04 -2.59 -0.60
N SER A 11 10.71 -2.23 -1.85
CA SER A 11 9.36 -1.72 -2.17
C SER A 11 8.28 -2.76 -1.93
N ARG A 12 8.53 -4.04 -2.28
CA ARG A 12 7.60 -5.15 -1.97
C ARG A 12 7.43 -5.32 -0.47
N PHE A 13 8.54 -5.37 0.26
CA PHE A 13 8.52 -5.52 1.70
C PHE A 13 7.74 -4.39 2.37
N ALA A 14 8.01 -3.12 2.02
CA ALA A 14 7.39 -1.96 2.64
C ALA A 14 5.85 -1.95 2.45
N VAL A 15 5.36 -2.13 1.22
CA VAL A 15 3.90 -2.12 0.98
C VAL A 15 3.20 -3.34 1.59
N SER A 16 3.83 -4.53 1.57
CA SER A 16 3.26 -5.72 2.20
C SER A 16 3.26 -5.61 3.73
N ALA A 17 4.31 -5.04 4.32
CA ALA A 17 4.38 -4.77 5.75
C ALA A 17 3.29 -3.80 6.18
N TRP A 18 3.02 -2.75 5.39
CA TRP A 18 1.91 -1.84 5.65
C TRP A 18 0.55 -2.55 5.61
N VAL A 19 0.27 -3.33 4.57
CA VAL A 19 -0.99 -4.06 4.44
C VAL A 19 -1.19 -5.03 5.62
N GLY A 20 -0.13 -5.74 6.01
CA GLY A 20 -0.16 -6.64 7.18
C GLY A 20 -0.40 -5.89 8.49
N ALA A 21 0.29 -4.77 8.71
CA ALA A 21 0.10 -3.94 9.90
C ALA A 21 -1.32 -3.34 9.95
N ALA A 22 -1.88 -2.93 8.82
CA ALA A 22 -3.24 -2.41 8.76
C ALA A 22 -4.29 -3.49 9.07
N ALA A 23 -4.10 -4.71 8.56
CA ALA A 23 -4.95 -5.84 8.93
C ALA A 23 -4.88 -6.14 10.44
N LEU A 24 -3.68 -6.15 11.03
CA LEU A 24 -3.50 -6.34 12.47
C LEU A 24 -4.19 -5.23 13.26
N PHE A 25 -4.04 -3.96 12.85
CA PHE A 25 -4.69 -2.82 13.48
C PHE A 25 -6.22 -2.98 13.50
N VAL A 26 -6.82 -3.38 12.36
CA VAL A 26 -8.27 -3.63 12.27
C VAL A 26 -8.69 -4.77 13.20
N VAL A 27 -7.98 -5.90 13.18
CA VAL A 27 -8.30 -7.05 14.06
C VAL A 27 -8.22 -6.65 15.53
N THR A 28 -7.18 -5.92 15.93
CA THR A 28 -7.04 -5.44 17.32
C THR A 28 -8.14 -4.44 17.68
N GLY A 29 -8.44 -3.50 16.78
CA GLY A 29 -9.48 -2.50 17.00
C GLY A 29 -10.87 -3.12 17.14
N VAL A 30 -11.22 -4.09 16.28
CA VAL A 30 -12.49 -4.82 16.36
C VAL A 30 -12.61 -5.55 17.69
N ARG A 31 -11.58 -6.31 18.10
CA ARG A 31 -11.60 -7.03 19.39
C ARG A 31 -11.85 -6.11 20.58
N GLU A 32 -11.29 -4.92 20.57
CA GLU A 32 -11.45 -3.97 21.67
C GLU A 32 -12.84 -3.33 21.73
N VAL A 33 -13.39 -2.96 20.58
CA VAL A 33 -14.75 -2.36 20.56
C VAL A 33 -15.83 -3.40 20.83
N THR A 34 -15.59 -4.67 20.57
CA THR A 34 -16.51 -5.76 20.88
C THR A 34 -16.33 -6.37 22.27
N SER A 35 -15.26 -6.01 22.98
CA SER A 35 -15.04 -6.51 24.34
C SER A 35 -15.86 -5.72 25.36
N ASP A 36 -16.63 -6.44 26.17
CA ASP A 36 -17.36 -5.89 27.32
C ASP A 36 -16.46 -5.59 28.51
N GLU A 37 -15.23 -6.11 28.51
CA GLU A 37 -14.26 -5.94 29.60
C GLU A 37 -13.60 -4.55 29.59
N ILE A 38 -13.63 -3.84 28.46
CA ILE A 38 -12.94 -2.56 28.28
C ILE A 38 -13.95 -1.41 28.42
N PRO A 39 -13.83 -0.57 29.46
CA PRO A 39 -14.68 0.59 29.63
C PRO A 39 -14.64 1.54 28.41
N PRO A 40 -15.76 2.15 28.01
CA PRO A 40 -15.83 3.05 26.86
C PRO A 40 -14.79 4.18 26.87
N VAL A 41 -14.51 4.74 28.05
CA VAL A 41 -13.50 5.79 28.24
C VAL A 41 -12.10 5.30 27.84
N ILE A 42 -11.73 4.09 28.25
CA ILE A 42 -10.43 3.49 27.91
C ILE A 42 -10.36 3.21 26.40
N ARG A 43 -11.44 2.73 25.79
CA ARG A 43 -11.50 2.51 24.33
C ARG A 43 -11.26 3.79 23.53
N ASN A 44 -11.86 4.90 23.95
CA ASN A 44 -11.65 6.20 23.31
C ASN A 44 -10.20 6.67 23.44
N THR A 45 -9.58 6.53 24.62
CA THR A 45 -8.17 6.87 24.82
C THR A 45 -7.22 6.00 24.00
N LEU A 46 -7.48 4.68 23.93
CA LEU A 46 -6.68 3.77 23.10
C LEU A 46 -6.79 4.13 21.62
N THR A 47 -7.98 4.52 21.17
CA THR A 47 -8.24 4.97 19.81
C THR A 47 -7.43 6.22 19.48
N THR A 48 -7.52 7.27 20.29
CA THR A 48 -6.79 8.53 20.05
C THR A 48 -5.27 8.37 20.09
N LEU A 49 -4.74 7.43 20.88
CA LEU A 49 -3.30 7.16 20.92
C LEU A 49 -2.79 6.41 19.68
N ARG A 50 -3.57 5.48 19.12
CA ARG A 50 -3.08 4.57 18.08
C ARG A 50 -3.28 5.09 16.68
N PHE A 51 -4.34 5.84 16.43
CA PHE A 51 -4.64 6.35 15.08
C PHE A 51 -3.49 7.23 14.52
N PRO A 52 -2.88 8.15 15.29
CA PRO A 52 -1.72 8.91 14.79
C PRO A 52 -0.53 8.01 14.42
N ALA A 53 -0.24 6.99 15.25
CA ALA A 53 0.82 6.02 14.96
C ALA A 53 0.51 5.17 13.71
N TYR A 54 -0.74 4.75 13.56
CA TYR A 54 -1.24 4.03 12.38
C TYR A 54 -1.02 4.83 11.09
N TYR A 55 -1.44 6.10 11.07
CA TYR A 55 -1.23 6.97 9.91
C TYR A 55 0.25 7.25 9.66
N ALA A 56 1.02 7.59 10.69
CA ALA A 56 2.45 7.85 10.54
C ALA A 56 3.18 6.64 9.93
N PHE A 57 2.86 5.43 10.39
CA PHE A 57 3.41 4.20 9.85
C PHE A 57 2.98 3.96 8.39
N GLY A 58 1.69 4.14 8.09
CA GLY A 58 1.15 4.01 6.74
C GLY A 58 1.75 4.99 5.75
N PHE A 59 1.79 6.29 6.09
CA PHE A 59 2.44 7.31 5.29
C PHE A 59 3.90 6.97 5.01
N THR A 60 4.64 6.57 6.04
CA THR A 60 6.07 6.26 5.90
C THR A 60 6.30 5.10 4.94
N LEU A 61 5.58 3.99 5.12
CA LEU A 61 5.78 2.80 4.30
C LEU A 61 5.25 2.97 2.87
N VAL A 62 4.11 3.63 2.68
CA VAL A 62 3.53 3.84 1.35
C VAL A 62 4.32 4.88 0.56
N ALA A 63 4.70 6.01 1.17
CA ALA A 63 5.58 7.00 0.53
C ALA A 63 6.97 6.41 0.27
N GLY A 64 7.52 5.66 1.22
CA GLY A 64 8.77 4.93 1.04
C GLY A 64 8.72 3.95 -0.13
N THR A 65 7.61 3.21 -0.27
CA THR A 65 7.39 2.31 -1.42
C THR A 65 7.43 3.08 -2.74
N LEU A 66 6.76 4.25 -2.81
CA LEU A 66 6.74 5.09 -4.00
C LEU A 66 8.15 5.56 -4.39
N VAL A 67 8.93 6.03 -3.41
CA VAL A 67 10.32 6.46 -3.61
C VAL A 67 11.19 5.28 -4.08
N LEU A 68 11.13 4.16 -3.37
CA LEU A 68 11.91 2.96 -3.71
C LEU A 68 11.56 2.43 -5.10
N LEU A 69 10.27 2.39 -5.47
CA LEU A 69 9.83 1.99 -6.80
C LEU A 69 10.36 2.92 -7.88
N THR A 70 10.30 4.23 -7.65
CA THR A 70 10.80 5.25 -8.59
C THR A 70 12.32 5.10 -8.79
N LEU A 71 13.08 4.92 -7.71
CA LEU A 71 14.51 4.68 -7.76
C LEU A 71 14.86 3.35 -8.44
N ALA A 72 14.07 2.29 -8.19
CA ALA A 72 14.27 0.99 -8.83
C ALA A 72 14.11 1.09 -10.35
N VAL A 73 13.08 1.80 -10.82
CA VAL A 73 12.84 2.05 -12.24
C VAL A 73 13.93 2.94 -12.83
N ALA A 74 14.32 4.01 -12.14
CA ALA A 74 15.39 4.93 -12.56
C ALA A 74 16.74 4.20 -12.75
N SER A 75 16.97 3.13 -11.99
CA SER A 75 18.21 2.33 -12.01
C SER A 75 18.30 1.31 -13.17
N VAL A 76 17.25 1.15 -13.98
CA VAL A 76 17.24 0.22 -15.14
C VAL A 76 17.57 0.99 -16.43
N PRO A 77 18.37 0.49 -17.38
CA PRO A 77 18.59 1.18 -18.66
C PRO A 77 17.29 1.39 -19.47
N ALA A 78 17.18 2.50 -20.22
CA ALA A 78 15.96 2.88 -20.93
C ALA A 78 15.46 1.81 -21.92
N ASP A 79 16.39 1.19 -22.66
CA ASP A 79 16.06 0.14 -23.64
C ASP A 79 15.42 -1.07 -22.97
N ARG A 80 15.98 -1.50 -21.83
CA ARG A 80 15.44 -2.61 -21.04
C ARG A 80 14.10 -2.25 -20.38
N ARG A 81 13.92 -1.01 -19.94
CA ARG A 81 12.62 -0.53 -19.39
C ARG A 81 11.51 -0.60 -20.43
N ARG A 82 11.80 -0.23 -21.68
CA ARG A 82 10.83 -0.23 -22.79
C ARG A 82 10.46 -1.65 -23.21
N GLN A 83 11.45 -2.54 -23.37
CA GLN A 83 11.22 -3.94 -23.75
C GLN A 83 10.37 -4.71 -22.73
N THR A 84 10.59 -4.47 -21.44
CA THR A 84 9.88 -5.18 -20.34
C THR A 84 8.52 -4.57 -19.98
N GLY A 85 8.14 -3.46 -20.61
CA GLY A 85 6.94 -2.69 -20.23
C GLY A 85 6.99 -2.17 -18.79
N GLN A 86 8.20 -2.05 -18.20
CA GLN A 86 8.38 -1.72 -16.79
C GLN A 86 7.81 -0.35 -16.45
N THR A 87 7.89 0.62 -17.37
CA THR A 87 7.35 1.97 -17.21
C THR A 87 5.84 1.97 -17.00
N ALA A 88 5.07 1.26 -17.83
CA ALA A 88 3.61 1.22 -17.69
C ALA A 88 3.21 0.52 -16.38
N ARG A 89 3.92 -0.56 -16.02
CA ARG A 89 3.69 -1.29 -14.76
C ARG A 89 3.99 -0.42 -13.54
N SER A 90 5.10 0.33 -13.57
CA SER A 90 5.46 1.23 -12.47
C SER A 90 4.49 2.40 -12.36
N LEU A 91 4.08 3.00 -13.49
CA LEU A 91 3.11 4.09 -13.49
C LEU A 91 1.78 3.65 -12.86
N PHE A 92 1.23 2.52 -13.28
CA PHE A 92 0.01 1.98 -12.71
C PHE A 92 0.14 1.77 -11.19
N THR A 93 1.22 1.14 -10.75
CA THR A 93 1.47 0.90 -9.33
C THR A 93 1.64 2.20 -8.55
N SER A 94 2.38 3.17 -9.09
CA SER A 94 2.55 4.50 -8.49
C SER A 94 1.24 5.25 -8.38
N THR A 95 0.34 5.15 -9.37
CA THR A 95 -1.00 5.76 -9.30
C THR A 95 -1.82 5.19 -8.15
N LEU A 96 -1.80 3.86 -7.95
CA LEU A 96 -2.49 3.23 -6.81
C LEU A 96 -1.94 3.73 -5.47
N LEU A 97 -0.61 3.81 -5.33
CA LEU A 97 0.05 4.27 -4.10
C LEU A 97 -0.21 5.76 -3.83
N LEU A 98 -0.17 6.60 -4.87
CA LEU A 98 -0.50 8.02 -4.76
C LEU A 98 -1.95 8.23 -4.33
N LEU A 99 -2.89 7.51 -4.95
CA LEU A 99 -4.30 7.59 -4.56
C LEU A 99 -4.50 7.13 -3.11
N ALA A 100 -3.81 6.06 -2.68
CA ALA A 100 -3.84 5.62 -1.29
C ALA A 100 -3.31 6.69 -0.32
N LEU A 101 -2.21 7.37 -0.65
CA LEU A 101 -1.66 8.48 0.16
C LEU A 101 -2.63 9.67 0.24
N VAL A 102 -3.28 10.02 -0.87
CA VAL A 102 -4.30 11.08 -0.90
C VAL A 102 -5.48 10.71 -0.01
N LEU A 103 -5.97 9.47 -0.09
CA LEU A 103 -7.06 8.99 0.77
C LEU A 103 -6.67 8.98 2.25
N MET A 104 -5.46 8.54 2.59
CA MET A 104 -4.97 8.59 3.98
C MET A 104 -4.88 10.03 4.50
N GLY A 105 -4.38 10.96 3.68
CA GLY A 105 -4.28 12.38 4.06
C GLY A 105 -5.64 13.02 4.25
N PHE A 106 -6.56 12.71 3.35
CA PHE A 106 -7.94 13.15 3.47
C PHE A 106 -8.61 12.58 4.74
N ASP A 107 -8.50 11.28 5.00
CA ASP A 107 -9.06 10.64 6.20
C ASP A 107 -8.48 11.26 7.47
N TYR A 108 -7.15 11.45 7.53
CA TYR A 108 -6.48 12.03 8.68
C TYR A 108 -6.95 13.46 9.00
N VAL A 109 -6.96 14.33 7.99
CA VAL A 109 -7.26 15.76 8.19
C VAL A 109 -8.76 16.02 8.31
N MET A 110 -9.57 15.41 7.46
CA MET A 110 -10.99 15.76 7.31
C MET A 110 -11.93 14.89 8.13
N ILE A 111 -11.50 13.71 8.58
CA ILE A 111 -12.36 12.76 9.29
C ILE A 111 -11.82 12.46 10.68
N TYR A 112 -10.57 12.02 10.79
CA TYR A 112 -9.96 11.72 12.08
C TYR A 112 -9.87 12.96 12.98
N GLY A 113 -9.40 14.10 12.47
CA GLY A 113 -9.32 15.34 13.27
C GLY A 113 -10.65 15.71 13.96
N PRO A 114 -11.78 15.79 13.22
CA PRO A 114 -13.09 16.00 13.83
C PRO A 114 -13.52 14.89 14.79
N LEU A 115 -13.26 13.62 14.47
CA LEU A 115 -13.58 12.49 15.35
C LEU A 115 -12.80 12.57 16.67
N GLU A 116 -11.51 12.89 16.62
CA GLU A 116 -10.64 13.06 17.79
C GLU A 116 -11.17 14.18 18.71
N ALA A 117 -11.56 15.32 18.14
CA ALA A 117 -12.18 16.40 18.89
C ALA A 117 -13.48 15.94 19.61
N MET A 118 -14.31 15.14 18.95
CA MET A 118 -15.53 14.59 19.55
C MET A 118 -15.25 13.53 20.63
N MET A 119 -14.22 12.71 20.47
CA MET A 119 -13.83 11.69 21.46
C MET A 119 -13.17 12.29 22.71
N THR A 120 -12.51 13.44 22.55
CA THR A 120 -11.83 14.15 23.64
C THR A 120 -12.72 15.18 24.34
N ALA A 121 -13.76 15.66 23.67
CA ALA A 121 -14.83 16.42 24.31
C ALA A 121 -15.53 15.53 25.35
N ARG A 122 -15.52 15.94 26.64
CA ARG A 122 -16.17 15.24 27.76
C ARG A 122 -17.71 15.33 27.72
N GLU A 123 -18.30 15.27 26.53
CA GLU A 123 -19.75 15.30 26.39
C GLU A 123 -20.35 13.94 26.74
N VAL A 124 -21.47 13.96 27.47
CA VAL A 124 -22.16 12.76 27.98
C VAL A 124 -22.82 11.96 26.84
N ALA A 125 -23.03 12.58 25.67
CA ALA A 125 -23.64 11.96 24.51
C ALA A 125 -22.76 12.11 23.26
N ILE A 126 -22.48 11.00 22.57
CA ILE A 126 -21.78 10.99 21.29
C ILE A 126 -22.72 11.60 20.23
N PRO A 127 -22.34 12.68 19.53
CA PRO A 127 -23.20 13.31 18.54
C PRO A 127 -23.46 12.38 17.34
N SER A 128 -24.63 12.49 16.71
CA SER A 128 -24.99 11.64 15.55
C SER A 128 -24.01 11.76 14.37
N SER A 129 -23.34 12.92 14.25
CA SER A 129 -22.27 13.16 13.28
C SER A 129 -21.07 12.25 13.47
N PHE A 130 -20.79 11.80 14.70
CA PHE A 130 -19.72 10.85 15.00
C PHE A 130 -19.91 9.54 14.25
N HIS A 131 -21.12 8.97 14.28
CA HIS A 131 -21.40 7.70 13.59
C HIS A 131 -21.22 7.84 12.08
N HIS A 132 -21.67 8.96 11.52
CA HIS A 132 -21.50 9.23 10.10
C HIS A 132 -20.01 9.33 9.72
N LEU A 133 -19.24 10.17 10.42
CA LEU A 133 -17.81 10.33 10.19
C LEU A 133 -17.03 9.02 10.41
N HIS A 134 -17.38 8.26 11.43
CA HIS A 134 -16.75 6.97 11.71
C HIS A 134 -17.01 5.95 10.59
N GLN A 135 -18.21 5.92 10.00
CA GLN A 135 -18.49 5.07 8.84
C GLN A 135 -17.71 5.53 7.61
N TRP A 136 -17.61 6.83 7.37
CA TRP A 136 -16.79 7.37 6.28
C TRP A 136 -15.31 7.00 6.45
N SER A 137 -14.75 7.14 7.65
CA SER A 137 -13.37 6.74 7.92
C SER A 137 -13.15 5.26 7.60
N LYS A 138 -14.07 4.38 8.01
CA LYS A 138 -13.98 2.94 7.70
C LYS A 138 -13.94 2.66 6.20
N TRP A 139 -14.79 3.31 5.41
CA TRP A 139 -14.80 3.11 3.96
C TRP A 139 -13.55 3.68 3.28
N ILE A 140 -13.09 4.86 3.69
CA ILE A 140 -11.88 5.46 3.13
C ILE A 140 -10.63 4.65 3.48
N ASN A 141 -10.51 4.19 4.74
CA ASN A 141 -9.43 3.30 5.12
C ASN A 141 -9.48 1.99 4.33
N ALA A 142 -10.65 1.35 4.22
CA ALA A 142 -10.80 0.12 3.44
C ALA A 142 -10.41 0.31 1.96
N ALA A 143 -10.81 1.43 1.35
CA ALA A 143 -10.41 1.77 -0.02
C ALA A 143 -8.89 1.98 -0.12
N SER A 144 -8.29 2.74 0.80
CA SER A 144 -6.84 3.00 0.81
C SER A 144 -6.02 1.71 0.96
N ILE A 145 -6.42 0.82 1.88
CA ILE A 145 -5.77 -0.48 2.10
C ILE A 145 -5.94 -1.38 0.87
N SER A 146 -7.11 -1.37 0.24
CA SER A 146 -7.36 -2.14 -0.99
C SER A 146 -6.45 -1.70 -2.14
N LEU A 147 -6.23 -0.40 -2.30
CA LEU A 147 -5.26 0.14 -3.27
C LEU A 147 -3.83 -0.32 -2.95
N CYS A 148 -3.43 -0.28 -1.67
CA CYS A 148 -2.13 -0.80 -1.24
C CYS A 148 -1.98 -2.30 -1.47
N LEU A 149 -3.03 -3.09 -1.24
CA LEU A 149 -3.04 -4.53 -1.49
C LEU A 149 -2.90 -4.83 -2.98
N LEU A 150 -3.64 -4.13 -3.85
CA LEU A 150 -3.51 -4.26 -5.30
C LEU A 150 -2.09 -3.89 -5.77
N ALA A 151 -1.51 -2.83 -5.23
CA ALA A 151 -0.12 -2.45 -5.50
C ALA A 151 0.87 -3.54 -5.05
N ALA A 152 0.69 -4.10 -3.84
CA ALA A 152 1.52 -5.18 -3.31
C ALA A 152 1.45 -6.43 -4.20
N LEU A 153 0.24 -6.90 -4.54
CA LEU A 153 0.04 -8.02 -5.45
C LEU A 153 0.73 -7.77 -6.79
N ARG A 154 0.56 -6.57 -7.36
CA ARG A 154 1.18 -6.21 -8.64
C ARG A 154 2.70 -6.22 -8.60
N LEU A 155 3.31 -5.75 -7.52
CA LEU A 155 4.75 -5.74 -7.30
C LEU A 155 5.33 -7.14 -7.09
N CYS A 156 4.54 -8.04 -6.51
CA CYS A 156 4.92 -9.44 -6.25
C CYS A 156 4.68 -10.38 -7.44
N LEU A 157 3.87 -9.98 -8.43
CA LEU A 157 3.66 -10.80 -9.64
C LEU A 157 4.97 -11.02 -10.42
N PRO A 158 5.20 -12.24 -10.95
CA PRO A 158 6.34 -12.53 -11.80
C PRO A 158 6.45 -11.55 -12.98
N GLN A 159 7.69 -11.25 -13.37
CA GLN A 159 7.93 -10.57 -14.62
C GLN A 159 8.00 -11.62 -15.73
N PRO A 160 7.36 -11.41 -16.89
CA PRO A 160 7.53 -12.31 -18.02
C PRO A 160 9.03 -12.38 -18.34
N MET A 161 9.62 -13.55 -18.16
CA MET A 161 10.96 -13.80 -18.67
C MET A 161 10.85 -13.73 -20.19
N PHE A 162 11.64 -12.88 -20.83
CA PHE A 162 11.86 -13.01 -22.26
C PHE A 162 12.45 -14.39 -22.45
N GLU A 163 11.62 -15.33 -22.89
CA GLU A 163 12.05 -16.61 -23.40
C GLU A 163 13.01 -16.29 -24.53
N SER A 164 14.30 -16.49 -24.26
CA SER A 164 15.34 -16.34 -25.25
C SER A 164 15.03 -17.35 -26.34
N ALA A 165 14.39 -16.90 -27.41
CA ALA A 165 14.31 -17.62 -28.67
C ALA A 165 15.73 -17.75 -29.20
N SER A 166 16.48 -18.72 -28.67
CA SER A 166 17.73 -19.17 -29.24
C SER A 166 17.45 -20.40 -30.10
N SER A 167 17.90 -20.28 -31.35
CA SER A 167 18.36 -21.36 -32.22
C SER A 167 17.34 -22.40 -32.67
N SER A 168 16.60 -22.05 -33.71
CA SER A 168 16.48 -22.95 -34.86
C SER A 168 16.66 -22.10 -36.11
N ASP A 169 17.91 -21.85 -36.48
CA ASP A 169 18.26 -21.37 -37.81
C ASP A 169 18.29 -22.62 -38.72
N PRO A 170 17.30 -22.85 -39.60
CA PRO A 170 17.21 -24.10 -40.39
C PRO A 170 18.22 -24.16 -41.55
N LYS A 171 19.21 -23.26 -41.57
CA LYS A 171 20.04 -23.01 -42.76
C LYS A 171 21.41 -23.69 -42.76
N ALA A 172 21.74 -24.48 -41.73
CA ALA A 172 23.03 -25.18 -41.64
C ALA A 172 23.03 -26.62 -42.21
N ASP A 173 21.88 -27.23 -42.47
CA ASP A 173 21.80 -28.62 -42.93
C ASP A 173 21.65 -28.77 -44.46
N ALA A 174 21.59 -27.66 -45.22
CA ALA A 174 21.45 -27.72 -46.68
C ALA A 174 22.80 -27.81 -47.43
N ASP A 175 23.93 -27.53 -46.77
CA ASP A 175 25.26 -27.47 -47.41
C ASP A 175 26.16 -28.70 -47.12
N ALA A 176 25.63 -29.75 -46.48
CA ALA A 176 26.39 -30.97 -46.16
C ALA A 176 26.07 -32.19 -47.05
N GLY A 177 25.30 -32.01 -48.12
CA GLY A 177 24.83 -33.09 -49.00
C GLY A 177 25.36 -33.05 -50.44
N GLY A 178 26.62 -32.67 -50.64
CA GLY A 178 27.33 -32.74 -51.93
C GLY A 178 28.09 -34.04 -52.11
#